data_AF-A0A7Z2ZTU5-F1
#
_entry.id   AF-A0A7Z2ZTU5-F1
#
_cell.length_a   1.000
_cell.length_b   1.000
_cell.length_c   1.000
_cell.angle_alpha   90.00
_cell.angle_beta   90.00
_cell.angle_gamma   90.00
#
_symmetry.space_group_name_H-M   'P 1'
#
loop_
_entity.id
_entity.type
_entity.pdbx_description
1 polymer ?
#
loop_
_entity_poly.entity_id
_entity_poly.type
_entity_poly.pdbx_seq_one_letter_code
_entity_poly.pdbx_strand_id
1 'polypeptide(L)'
;MAELDLRWFDNPEDERQLKELVDAIGVLDANILSSNDVRQLLDVFERFPNDDGFESFWGIVHLLERAGGYESPLVESVRRSPGEFNLTMINRLLNRGIKHVGDQSLLSLLEDLALSERGNPNSARLAMHFVKYQRNKT
;
A
#
# COMPACT_ATOMS: atom_id res chain seq x y z
N MET A 1 -21.34 11.24 4.75
CA MET A 1 -19.99 11.83 4.74
C MET A 1 -19.65 12.14 3.29
N ALA A 2 -18.93 13.23 3.03
CA ALA A 2 -18.34 13.42 1.71
C ALA A 2 -17.31 12.30 1.48
N GLU A 3 -17.28 11.73 0.28
CA GLU A 3 -16.26 10.75 -0.09
C GLU A 3 -14.89 11.42 -0.09
N LEU A 4 -13.86 10.70 0.36
CA LEU A 4 -12.48 11.19 0.29
C LEU A 4 -12.08 11.44 -1.17
N ASP A 5 -11.42 12.56 -1.44
CA ASP A 5 -10.81 12.88 -2.73
C ASP A 5 -9.38 13.36 -2.47
N LEU A 6 -8.38 12.56 -2.87
CA LEU A 6 -6.96 12.86 -2.70
C LEU A 6 -6.28 13.22 -4.02
N ARG A 7 -7.03 13.52 -5.08
CA ARG A 7 -6.46 13.90 -6.39
C ARG A 7 -5.69 15.21 -6.36
N TRP A 8 -5.93 16.06 -5.36
CA TRP A 8 -5.19 17.29 -5.13
C TRP A 8 -3.76 17.05 -4.63
N PHE A 9 -3.47 15.88 -4.05
CA PHE A 9 -2.14 15.53 -3.53
C PHE A 9 -1.27 15.01 -4.68
N ASP A 10 -0.57 15.89 -5.41
CA ASP A 10 0.19 15.56 -6.62
C ASP A 10 1.71 15.68 -6.48
N ASN A 11 2.20 16.17 -5.33
CA ASN A 11 3.63 16.32 -5.05
C ASN A 11 3.99 15.80 -3.66
N PRO A 12 4.73 14.68 -3.53
CA PRO A 12 5.08 14.09 -2.25
C PRO A 12 6.20 14.85 -1.52
N GLU A 13 6.76 15.90 -2.14
CA GLU A 13 7.76 16.79 -1.55
C GLU A 13 7.18 18.17 -1.14
N ASP A 14 5.90 18.45 -1.44
CA ASP A 14 5.27 19.70 -1.03
C ASP A 14 4.78 19.60 0.43
N GLU A 15 5.47 20.31 1.33
CA GLU A 15 5.16 20.34 2.77
C GLU A 15 3.70 20.72 3.07
N ARG A 16 3.09 21.62 2.27
CA ARG A 16 1.71 22.03 2.49
C ARG A 16 0.75 20.90 2.12
N GLN A 17 1.00 20.25 0.98
CA GLN A 17 0.19 19.11 0.56
C GLN A 17 0.33 17.92 1.52
N LEU A 18 1.54 17.65 2.02
CA LEU A 18 1.77 16.62 3.03
C LEU A 18 1.02 16.92 4.32
N LYS A 19 1.06 18.17 4.79
CA LYS A 19 0.31 18.58 5.97
C LYS A 19 -1.19 18.38 5.76
N GLU A 20 -1.72 18.80 4.62
CA GLU A 20 -3.14 18.63 4.27
C GLU A 20 -3.52 17.14 4.19
N LEU A 21 -2.62 16.28 3.71
CA LEU A 21 -2.84 14.83 3.62
C LEU A 21 -2.94 14.22 5.02
N VAL A 22 -2.01 14.60 5.90
CA VAL A 22 -2.03 14.15 7.31
C VAL A 22 -3.28 14.62 8.03
N ASP A 23 -3.67 15.89 7.85
CA ASP A 23 -4.90 16.44 8.45
C ASP A 23 -6.14 15.69 7.92
N ALA A 24 -6.21 15.41 6.61
CA ALA A 24 -7.29 14.66 5.98
C ALA A 24 -7.38 13.21 6.51
N ILE A 25 -6.25 12.52 6.65
CA ILE A 25 -6.19 11.18 7.25
C ILE A 25 -6.61 11.21 8.72
N GLY A 26 -6.19 12.24 9.46
CA GLY A 26 -6.41 12.37 10.90
C GLY A 26 -7.88 12.49 11.31
N VAL A 27 -8.75 12.96 10.40
CA VAL A 27 -10.19 13.10 10.65
C VAL A 27 -11.01 11.88 10.19
N LEU A 28 -10.40 10.91 9.51
CA LEU A 28 -11.09 9.71 9.06
C LEU A 28 -11.29 8.70 10.20
N ASP A 29 -12.51 8.16 10.29
CA ASP A 29 -12.83 7.05 11.17
C ASP A 29 -12.66 5.72 10.42
N ALA A 30 -11.73 4.90 10.90
CA ALA A 30 -11.40 3.61 10.34
C ALA A 30 -12.60 2.64 10.31
N ASN A 31 -13.58 2.80 11.20
CA ASN A 31 -14.74 1.90 11.28
C ASN A 31 -15.77 2.12 10.17
N ILE A 32 -15.65 3.22 9.41
CA ILE A 32 -16.65 3.65 8.43
C ILE A 32 -16.02 4.04 7.08
N LEU A 33 -14.79 3.59 6.81
CA LEU A 33 -14.17 3.78 5.50
C LEU A 33 -14.97 3.06 4.41
N SER A 34 -15.30 3.79 3.36
CA SER A 34 -15.90 3.22 2.16
C SER A 34 -14.83 2.54 1.29
N SER A 35 -15.28 1.70 0.36
CA SER A 35 -14.37 1.15 -0.66
C SER A 35 -13.74 2.24 -1.54
N ASN A 36 -14.37 3.42 -1.65
CA ASN A 36 -13.77 4.54 -2.36
C ASN A 36 -12.59 5.14 -1.57
N ASP A 37 -12.76 5.33 -0.26
CA ASP A 37 -11.71 5.88 0.60
C ASP A 37 -10.47 4.98 0.59
N VAL A 38 -10.66 3.66 0.69
CA VAL A 38 -9.58 2.67 0.57
C VAL A 38 -8.85 2.80 -0.77
N ARG A 39 -9.58 2.97 -1.88
CA ARG A 39 -8.98 3.15 -3.20
C ARG A 39 -8.18 4.45 -3.30
N GLN A 40 -8.70 5.56 -2.79
CA GLN A 40 -8.03 6.86 -2.79
C GLN A 40 -6.73 6.84 -1.99
N LEU A 41 -6.75 6.15 -0.84
CA LEU A 41 -5.58 5.97 0.00
C LEU A 41 -4.50 5.11 -0.69
N LEU A 42 -4.89 4.00 -1.34
CA LEU A 42 -3.96 3.17 -2.10
C LEU A 42 -3.43 3.87 -3.36
N ASP A 43 -4.24 4.71 -3.99
CA ASP A 43 -3.84 5.50 -5.16
C ASP A 43 -2.65 6.44 -4.86
N VAL A 44 -2.52 6.93 -3.62
CA VAL A 44 -1.34 7.70 -3.20
C VAL A 44 -0.06 6.86 -3.37
N PHE A 45 -0.06 5.60 -2.95
CA PHE A 45 1.09 4.71 -3.14
C PHE A 45 1.35 4.39 -4.61
N GLU A 46 0.28 4.29 -5.41
CA GLU A 46 0.40 4.00 -6.85
C GLU A 46 1.02 5.17 -7.62
N ARG A 47 0.70 6.41 -7.22
CA ARG A 47 1.24 7.64 -7.81
C ARG A 47 2.68 7.93 -7.38
N PHE A 48 3.05 7.57 -6.15
CA PHE A 48 4.36 7.83 -5.57
C PHE A 48 5.04 6.53 -5.08
N PRO A 49 5.36 5.59 -5.97
CA PRO A 49 5.80 4.24 -5.59
C PRO A 49 7.19 4.17 -4.95
N ASN A 50 7.97 5.25 -5.00
CA ASN A 50 9.33 5.35 -4.46
C ASN A 50 9.46 6.36 -3.31
N ASP A 51 8.37 7.00 -2.90
CA ASP A 51 8.39 8.08 -1.92
C ASP A 51 7.72 7.63 -0.62
N ASP A 52 8.15 8.21 0.50
CA ASP A 52 7.56 8.00 1.82
C ASP A 52 6.77 9.19 2.35
N GLY A 53 6.71 10.27 1.56
CA GLY A 53 6.05 11.52 1.94
C GLY A 53 6.60 12.07 3.26
N PHE A 54 7.91 11.95 3.51
CA PHE A 54 8.54 12.31 4.78
C PHE A 54 7.83 11.65 5.97
N GLU A 55 7.71 10.32 5.88
CA GLU A 55 7.01 9.44 6.83
C GLU A 55 5.47 9.57 6.85
N SER A 56 4.87 10.56 6.17
CA SER A 56 3.42 10.79 6.18
C SER A 56 2.61 9.61 5.64
N PHE A 57 3.19 8.83 4.71
CA PHE A 57 2.53 7.67 4.10
C PHE A 57 2.26 6.53 5.10
N TRP A 58 2.99 6.47 6.22
CA TRP A 58 2.69 5.52 7.29
C TRP A 58 1.33 5.78 7.94
N GLY A 59 0.85 7.02 7.94
CA GLY A 59 -0.51 7.35 8.39
C GLY A 59 -1.58 6.61 7.57
N ILE A 60 -1.37 6.51 6.25
CA ILE A 60 -2.25 5.75 5.36
C ILE A 60 -2.23 4.26 5.71
N VAL A 61 -1.04 3.70 5.89
CA VAL A 61 -0.88 2.28 6.27
C VAL A 61 -1.64 1.97 7.55
N HIS A 62 -1.42 2.77 8.60
CA HIS A 62 -2.07 2.55 9.90
C HIS A 62 -3.58 2.71 9.83
N LEU A 63 -4.08 3.68 9.05
CA LEU A 63 -5.50 3.86 8.85
C LEU A 63 -6.13 2.64 8.16
N LEU A 64 -5.55 2.17 7.05
CA LEU A 64 -6.04 0.99 6.32
C LEU A 64 -6.01 -0.27 7.20
N GLU A 65 -4.91 -0.49 7.92
CA GLU A 65 -4.77 -1.66 8.81
C GLU A 65 -5.79 -1.67 9.94
N ARG A 66 -6.11 -0.49 10.50
CA ARG A 66 -7.13 -0.35 11.53
C ARG A 66 -8.54 -0.56 10.97
N ALA A 67 -8.80 -0.14 9.74
CA ALA A 67 -10.09 -0.28 9.09
C ALA A 67 -10.40 -1.73 8.69
N GLY A 68 -9.38 -2.46 8.23
CA GLY A 68 -9.57 -3.78 7.61
C GLY A 68 -10.32 -3.68 6.27
N GLY A 69 -10.53 -4.81 5.60
CA GLY A 69 -11.24 -4.86 4.31
C GLY A 69 -10.46 -4.24 3.13
N TYR A 70 -9.21 -3.85 3.35
CA TYR A 70 -8.32 -3.28 2.35
C TYR A 70 -7.54 -4.34 1.57
N GLU A 71 -7.58 -5.61 2.00
CA GLU A 71 -6.70 -6.66 1.51
C GLU A 71 -6.90 -6.93 0.01
N SER A 72 -8.15 -7.10 -0.44
CA SER A 72 -8.44 -7.31 -1.87
C SER A 72 -8.08 -6.07 -2.71
N PRO A 73 -8.49 -4.84 -2.32
CA PRO A 73 -8.02 -3.61 -2.97
C PRO A 73 -6.49 -3.47 -3.02
N LEU A 74 -5.77 -3.89 -1.98
CA LEU A 74 -4.32 -3.85 -1.90
C LEU A 74 -3.67 -4.78 -2.93
N VAL A 75 -4.19 -6.00 -3.09
CA VAL A 75 -3.71 -6.92 -4.13
C VAL A 75 -3.87 -6.29 -5.52
N GLU A 76 -5.02 -5.67 -5.79
CA GLU A 76 -5.24 -4.99 -7.07
C GLU A 76 -4.34 -3.76 -7.24
N SER A 77 -4.07 -3.01 -6.16
CA SER A 77 -3.14 -1.88 -6.16
C SER A 77 -1.72 -2.31 -6.53
N VAL A 78 -1.24 -3.39 -5.91
CA VAL A 78 0.09 -3.97 -6.19
C VAL A 78 0.21 -4.44 -7.65
N ARG A 79 -0.87 -5.01 -8.23
CA ARG A 79 -0.88 -5.41 -9.64
C ARG A 79 -0.84 -4.23 -10.60
N ARG A 80 -1.46 -3.10 -10.24
CA ARG A 80 -1.47 -1.88 -11.07
C ARG A 80 -0.15 -1.13 -11.02
N SER A 81 0.32 -0.82 -9.81
CA SER A 81 1.55 -0.05 -9.57
C SER A 81 2.23 -0.56 -8.30
N PRO A 82 3.15 -1.54 -8.40
CA PRO A 82 3.86 -2.05 -7.24
C PRO A 82 4.81 -0.97 -6.71
N GLY A 83 4.75 -0.69 -5.41
CA GLY A 83 5.53 0.35 -4.74
C GLY A 83 5.90 -0.05 -3.32
N GLU A 84 6.70 0.78 -2.65
CA GLU A 84 7.26 0.45 -1.33
C GLU A 84 6.18 0.08 -0.29
N PHE A 85 5.17 0.94 -0.13
CA PHE A 85 4.16 0.78 0.91
C PHE A 85 3.18 -0.34 0.63
N ASN A 86 2.70 -0.49 -0.61
CA ASN A 86 1.76 -1.57 -0.91
C ASN A 86 2.43 -2.96 -0.82
N LEU A 87 3.69 -3.11 -1.24
CA LEU A 87 4.46 -4.34 -1.05
C LEU A 87 4.78 -4.60 0.42
N THR A 88 5.10 -3.55 1.19
CA THR A 88 5.32 -3.66 2.63
C THR A 88 4.07 -4.16 3.33
N MET A 89 2.89 -3.67 2.96
CA MET A 89 1.62 -4.14 3.51
C MET A 89 1.34 -5.61 3.15
N ILE A 90 1.65 -6.07 1.93
CA ILE A 90 1.58 -7.50 1.57
C ILE A 90 2.48 -8.35 2.49
N ASN A 91 3.72 -7.92 2.71
CA ASN A 91 4.65 -8.61 3.61
C ASN A 91 4.16 -8.62 5.06
N ARG A 92 3.47 -7.55 5.52
CA ARG A 92 2.86 -7.49 6.85
C ARG A 92 1.67 -8.44 6.98
N LEU A 93 0.85 -8.60 5.94
CA LEU A 93 -0.20 -9.63 5.89
C LEU A 93 0.40 -11.04 6.02
N LEU A 94 1.45 -11.34 5.26
CA LEU A 94 2.19 -12.60 5.36
C LEU A 94 2.74 -12.82 6.78
N ASN A 95 3.29 -11.77 7.41
CA ASN A 95 3.78 -11.82 8.78
C ASN A 95 2.70 -12.12 9.82
N ARG A 96 1.45 -11.74 9.54
CA ARG A 96 0.27 -12.07 10.36
C ARG A 96 -0.30 -13.46 10.07
N GLY A 97 0.31 -14.22 9.16
CA GLY A 97 -0.14 -15.56 8.77
C GLY A 97 -1.20 -15.56 7.66
N ILE A 98 -1.56 -14.40 7.10
CA ILE A 98 -2.49 -14.31 5.97
C ILE A 98 -1.72 -14.69 4.70
N LYS A 99 -1.99 -15.89 4.18
CA LYS A 99 -1.32 -16.42 2.98
C LYS A 99 -2.05 -16.12 1.68
N HIS A 100 -3.37 -15.93 1.77
CA HIS A 100 -4.24 -15.73 0.62
C HIS A 100 -5.20 -14.57 0.87
N VAL A 101 -5.54 -13.87 -0.21
CA VAL A 101 -6.61 -12.88 -0.27
C VAL A 101 -7.48 -13.24 -1.47
N GLY A 102 -8.69 -13.71 -1.21
CA GLY A 102 -9.46 -14.46 -2.22
C GLY A 102 -8.63 -15.64 -2.73
N ASP A 103 -8.53 -15.76 -4.06
CA ASP A 103 -7.74 -16.81 -4.72
C ASP A 103 -6.25 -16.46 -4.92
N GLN A 104 -5.83 -15.24 -4.56
CA GLN A 104 -4.44 -14.82 -4.74
C GLN A 104 -3.55 -15.27 -3.58
N SER A 105 -2.54 -16.10 -3.88
CA SER A 105 -1.40 -16.35 -2.99
C SER A 105 -0.54 -15.09 -2.86
N LEU A 106 -0.37 -14.58 -1.65
CA LEU A 106 0.41 -13.36 -1.41
C LEU A 106 1.91 -13.56 -1.65
N LEU A 107 2.43 -14.76 -1.35
CA LEU A 107 3.83 -15.07 -1.62
C LEU A 107 4.08 -15.17 -3.13
N SER A 108 3.19 -15.83 -3.87
CA SER A 108 3.31 -15.96 -5.32
C SER A 108 3.20 -14.60 -6.01
N LEU A 109 2.35 -13.70 -5.51
CA LEU A 109 2.29 -12.31 -6.01
C LEU A 109 3.67 -11.61 -5.89
N LEU A 110 4.36 -11.76 -4.76
CA LEU A 110 5.70 -11.19 -4.58
C LEU A 110 6.75 -11.88 -5.48
N GLU A 111 6.64 -13.20 -5.68
CA GLU A 111 7.54 -13.96 -6.56
C GLU A 111 7.42 -13.51 -8.02
N ASP A 112 6.19 -13.36 -8.51
CA ASP A 112 5.92 -12.90 -9.88
C ASP A 112 6.49 -11.49 -10.10
N LEU A 113 6.31 -10.59 -9.14
CA LEU A 113 6.85 -9.23 -9.19
C LEU A 113 8.38 -9.19 -9.13
N ALA A 114 8.99 -10.05 -8.32
CA ALA A 114 10.43 -10.16 -8.18
C ALA A 114 11.11 -10.65 -9.46
N LEU A 115 10.39 -11.40 -10.30
CA LEU A 115 10.84 -11.91 -11.60
C LEU A 115 10.44 -11.02 -12.77
N SER A 116 9.59 -10.01 -12.56
CA SER A 116 9.13 -9.15 -13.64
C SER A 116 10.26 -8.25 -14.14
N GLU A 117 10.58 -8.37 -15.43
CA GLU A 117 11.45 -7.43 -16.15
C GLU A 117 10.71 -6.13 -16.52
N ARG A 118 9.38 -6.09 -16.33
CA ARG A 118 8.52 -4.94 -16.63
C ARG A 118 8.07 -4.30 -15.32
N GLY A 119 8.49 -3.07 -15.06
CA GLY A 119 8.04 -2.28 -13.91
C GLY A 119 9.18 -1.54 -13.21
N ASN A 120 8.89 -1.05 -12.01
CA ASN A 120 9.85 -0.32 -11.19
C ASN A 120 10.91 -1.28 -10.60
N PRO A 121 12.22 -1.06 -10.88
CA PRO A 121 13.28 -1.94 -10.38
C PRO A 121 13.42 -1.93 -8.86
N ASN A 122 13.05 -0.85 -8.18
CA ASN A 122 13.03 -0.79 -6.72
C ASN A 122 11.98 -1.76 -6.15
N SER A 123 10.79 -1.76 -6.74
CA SER A 123 9.70 -2.65 -6.34
C SER A 123 10.04 -4.12 -6.57
N ALA A 124 10.65 -4.47 -7.70
CA ALA A 124 11.10 -5.84 -7.96
C ALA A 124 12.17 -6.30 -6.94
N ARG A 125 13.14 -5.44 -6.63
CA ARG A 125 14.17 -5.70 -5.62
C ARG A 125 13.57 -5.87 -4.22
N LEU A 126 12.60 -5.03 -3.85
CA LEU A 126 11.90 -5.11 -2.56
C LEU A 126 11.06 -6.40 -2.46
N ALA A 127 10.33 -6.75 -3.52
CA ALA A 127 9.60 -8.01 -3.59
C ALA A 127 10.54 -9.21 -3.43
N MET A 128 11.68 -9.24 -4.13
CA MET A 128 12.70 -10.27 -3.97
C MET A 128 13.23 -10.35 -2.54
N HIS A 129 13.46 -9.21 -1.88
CA HIS A 129 13.86 -9.18 -0.47
C HIS A 129 12.80 -9.83 0.42
N PHE A 130 11.52 -9.49 0.25
CA PHE A 130 10.43 -10.10 1.02
C PHE A 130 10.25 -11.59 0.73
N VAL A 131 10.38 -12.05 -0.52
CA VAL A 131 10.34 -13.48 -0.86
C VAL A 131 11.42 -14.25 -0.09
N LYS A 132 12.66 -13.75 -0.10
CA LYS A 132 13.78 -14.37 0.63
C LYS A 132 13.49 -14.40 2.14
N TYR A 133 13.02 -13.28 2.69
CA TYR A 133 12.65 -13.19 4.10
C TYR A 133 11.58 -14.22 4.49
N GLN A 134 10.50 -14.33 3.73
CA GLN A 134 9.39 -15.23 4.03
C GLN A 134 9.77 -16.72 3.88
N ARG A 135 10.62 -17.07 2.91
CA ARG A 135 11.10 -18.46 2.73
C ARG A 135 12.05 -18.92 3.84
N ASN A 136 12.76 -17.99 4.48
CA ASN A 136 13.73 -18.29 5.52
C ASN A 136 13.13 -18.22 6.94
N LYS A 137 11.83 -17.92 7.06
CA LYS A 137 11.13 -17.80 8.33
C LYS A 137 10.77 -19.20 8.85
N THR A 138 11.65 -19.76 9.67
CA THR A 138 11.41 -20.97 10.50
C THR A 138 10.46 -20.71 11.64
#